data_AF-G4HNS5-F1
#
_entry.id   AF-G4HNS5-F1
#
_cell.length_a   1.000
_cell.length_b   1.000
_cell.length_c   1.000
_cell.angle_alpha   90.00
_cell.angle_beta   90.00
_cell.angle_gamma   90.00
#
_symmetry.space_group_name_H-M   'P 1'
#
loop_
_entity.id
_entity.type
_entity.pdbx_description
1 polymer ?
#
loop_
_entity_poly.entity_id
_entity_poly.type
_entity_poly.pdbx_seq_one_letter_code
_entity_poly.pdbx_strand_id
1 'polypeptide(L)'
;MNQMKKMTKEELQQRTKEIVDFLTEKNEEAKKAGIEQHGHFYTSVAFTLGSLIGFDFNPKGYGPMLGTMLDSLTDGLQTGAQGKGVKGTFIKVVRD
;
A
#
# COMPACT_ATOMS: atom_id res chain seq x y z
N MET A 1 11.04 -3.21 -31.00
CA MET A 1 10.88 -3.94 -29.72
C MET A 1 11.89 -3.36 -28.74
N ASN A 2 11.45 -2.49 -27.81
CA ASN A 2 12.34 -1.98 -26.77
C ASN A 2 12.63 -3.10 -25.79
N GLN A 3 13.88 -3.57 -25.75
CA GLN A 3 14.35 -4.43 -24.66
C GLN A 3 14.17 -3.65 -23.35
N MET A 4 13.29 -4.11 -22.47
CA MET A 4 13.31 -3.67 -21.08
C MET A 4 14.68 -4.08 -20.53
N LYS A 5 15.59 -3.11 -20.38
CA LYS A 5 16.80 -3.29 -19.58
C LYS A 5 16.36 -3.84 -18.22
N LYS A 6 16.85 -5.01 -17.83
CA LYS A 6 16.71 -5.49 -16.45
C LYS A 6 17.38 -4.46 -15.55
N MET A 7 16.58 -3.79 -14.73
CA MET A 7 17.07 -2.83 -13.74
C MET A 7 18.03 -3.52 -12.77
N THR A 8 19.03 -2.78 -12.27
CA THR A 8 19.88 -3.30 -11.18
C THR A 8 19.12 -3.31 -9.87
N LYS A 9 19.64 -4.05 -8.89
CA LYS A 9 19.07 -4.10 -7.54
C LYS A 9 19.10 -2.72 -6.88
N GLU A 10 20.16 -1.94 -7.07
CA GLU A 10 20.25 -0.59 -6.51
C GLU A 10 19.21 0.35 -7.12
N GLU A 11 19.00 0.29 -8.44
CA GLU A 11 17.99 1.12 -9.12
C GLU A 11 16.56 0.81 -8.62
N LEU A 12 16.27 -0.47 -8.38
CA LEU A 12 14.97 -0.89 -7.84
C LEU A 12 14.78 -0.37 -6.41
N GLN A 13 15.80 -0.47 -5.56
CA GLN A 13 15.76 0.01 -4.19
C GLN A 13 15.59 1.53 -4.14
N GLN A 14 16.32 2.26 -4.99
CA GLN A 14 16.24 3.71 -5.07
C GLN A 14 14.83 4.18 -5.49
N ARG A 15 14.23 3.57 -6.52
CA ARG A 15 12.86 3.91 -6.92
C ARG A 15 11.83 3.57 -5.84
N THR A 16 12.01 2.44 -5.17
CA THR A 16 11.15 2.06 -4.04
C THR A 16 11.21 3.12 -2.95
N LYS A 17 12.41 3.59 -2.63
CA LYS A 17 12.63 4.68 -1.67
C LYS A 17 11.94 5.97 -2.10
N GLU A 18 12.07 6.37 -3.36
CA GLU A 18 11.43 7.59 -3.88
C GLU A 18 9.90 7.55 -3.76
N ILE A 19 9.27 6.41 -4.05
CA ILE A 19 7.82 6.22 -3.88
C ILE A 19 7.43 6.35 -2.41
N VAL A 20 8.17 5.69 -1.52
CA VAL A 20 7.91 5.71 -0.08
C VAL A 20 8.09 7.12 0.49
N ASP A 21 9.15 7.83 0.10
CA ASP A 21 9.41 9.20 0.52
C ASP A 21 8.28 10.14 0.08
N PHE A 22 7.84 10.04 -1.17
CA PHE A 22 6.72 10.83 -1.69
C PHE A 22 5.41 10.55 -0.93
N LEU A 23 5.05 9.28 -0.72
CA LEU A 23 3.85 8.93 0.04
C LEU A 23 3.92 9.41 1.49
N THR A 24 5.11 9.41 2.09
CA THR A 24 5.34 9.90 3.46
C THR A 24 5.13 11.40 3.55
N GLU A 25 5.68 12.17 2.60
CA GLU A 25 5.50 13.61 2.50
C GLU A 25 4.00 13.96 2.38
N LYS A 26 3.28 13.31 1.44
CA LYS A 26 1.85 13.55 1.23
C LYS A 26 0.98 13.13 2.40
N ASN A 27 1.34 12.07 3.10
CA ASN A 27 0.68 11.70 4.35
C ASN A 27 0.80 12.81 5.41
N GLU A 28 2.00 13.39 5.60
CA GLU A 28 2.19 14.46 6.60
C GLU A 28 1.51 15.76 6.20
N GLU A 29 1.48 16.12 4.91
CA GLU A 29 0.68 17.24 4.40
C GLU A 29 -0.82 17.04 4.70
N ALA A 30 -1.37 15.87 4.34
CA ALA A 30 -2.78 15.56 4.55
C ALA A 30 -3.16 15.56 6.04
N LYS A 31 -2.29 14.99 6.89
CA LYS A 31 -2.46 14.97 8.35
C LYS A 31 -2.48 16.39 8.95
N LYS A 32 -1.63 17.31 8.46
CA LYS A 32 -1.63 18.71 8.89
C LYS A 32 -2.89 19.46 8.45
N ALA A 33 -3.49 19.07 7.33
CA ALA A 33 -4.73 19.66 6.81
C ALA A 33 -5.99 19.20 7.54
N GLY A 34 -5.93 18.10 8.31
CA GLY A 34 -7.01 17.62 9.17
C GLY A 34 -7.49 16.20 8.86
N ILE A 35 -8.38 15.67 9.70
CA ILE A 35 -8.78 14.25 9.67
C ILE A 35 -9.49 13.86 8.37
N GLU A 36 -10.30 14.75 7.79
CA GLU A 36 -11.00 14.49 6.52
C GLU A 36 -10.02 14.35 5.35
N GLN A 37 -9.03 15.25 5.27
CA GLN A 37 -7.99 15.19 4.24
C GLN A 37 -7.07 13.99 4.44
N HIS A 38 -6.77 13.65 5.69
CA HIS A 38 -6.00 12.46 6.02
C HIS A 38 -6.74 11.18 5.57
N GLY A 39 -8.04 11.11 5.82
CA GLY A 39 -8.89 10.04 5.32
C GLY A 39 -8.93 9.99 3.79
N HIS A 40 -9.13 11.15 3.14
CA HIS A 40 -9.20 11.24 1.69
C HIS A 40 -7.91 10.76 1.02
N PHE A 41 -6.75 11.14 1.54
CA PHE A 41 -5.44 10.66 1.08
C PHE A 41 -5.36 9.13 1.07
N TYR A 42 -5.64 8.48 2.21
CA TYR A 42 -5.57 7.02 2.29
C TYR A 42 -6.58 6.32 1.37
N THR A 43 -7.82 6.84 1.28
CA THR A 43 -8.82 6.26 0.37
C THR A 43 -8.41 6.40 -1.09
N SER A 44 -7.77 7.51 -1.47
CA SER A 44 -7.30 7.75 -2.82
C SER A 44 -6.13 6.81 -3.17
N VAL A 45 -5.15 6.67 -2.29
CA VAL A 45 -4.03 5.73 -2.48
C VAL A 45 -4.55 4.30 -2.60
N ALA A 46 -5.47 3.88 -1.72
CA ALA A 46 -6.05 2.53 -1.77
C ALA A 46 -6.83 2.29 -3.08
N PHE A 47 -7.63 3.26 -3.52
CA PHE A 47 -8.34 3.19 -4.80
C PHE A 47 -7.37 3.08 -5.98
N THR A 48 -6.35 3.93 -6.03
CA THR A 48 -5.35 3.91 -7.10
C THR A 48 -4.63 2.58 -7.14
N LEU A 49 -4.11 2.08 -6.01
CA LEU A 49 -3.46 0.77 -5.95
C LEU A 49 -4.37 -0.35 -6.43
N GLY A 50 -5.63 -0.36 -6.00
CA GLY A 50 -6.63 -1.34 -6.44
C GLY A 50 -6.93 -1.28 -7.93
N SER A 51 -7.08 -0.07 -8.49
CA SER A 51 -7.39 0.15 -9.92
C SER A 51 -6.26 -0.25 -10.86
N LEU A 52 -5.02 -0.26 -10.38
CA LEU A 52 -3.83 -0.60 -11.14
C LEU A 52 -3.46 -2.09 -11.06
N ILE A 53 -4.23 -2.88 -10.31
CA ILE A 53 -4.08 -4.34 -10.33
C ILE A 53 -4.51 -4.81 -11.71
N GLY A 54 -3.53 -5.15 -12.54
CA GLY A 54 -3.77 -5.70 -13.86
C GLY A 54 -4.32 -7.11 -13.71
N PHE A 55 -5.64 -7.26 -13.63
CA PHE A 55 -6.34 -8.56 -13.62
C PHE A 55 -6.28 -9.28 -14.98
N ASP A 56 -5.60 -8.70 -15.97
CA ASP A 56 -5.44 -9.11 -17.35
C ASP A 56 -4.25 -10.07 -17.60
N PHE A 57 -3.30 -10.17 -16.65
CA PHE A 57 -2.26 -11.22 -16.63
C PHE A 57 -2.79 -12.58 -16.09
N ASN A 58 -1.97 -13.64 -16.15
CA ASN A 58 -2.35 -15.01 -15.82
C ASN A 58 -3.12 -15.15 -14.47
N PRO A 59 -4.36 -15.69 -14.48
CA PRO A 59 -5.27 -15.67 -13.33
C PRO A 59 -4.80 -16.44 -12.09
N LYS A 60 -3.79 -17.31 -12.22
CA LYS A 60 -3.30 -18.16 -11.12
C LYS A 60 -2.54 -17.40 -10.02
N GLY A 61 -2.13 -16.15 -10.25
CA GLY A 61 -1.29 -15.38 -9.33
C GLY A 61 -2.03 -14.40 -8.41
N TYR A 62 -3.25 -13.97 -8.76
CA TYR A 62 -3.88 -12.82 -8.09
C TYR A 62 -4.38 -13.12 -6.70
N GLY A 63 -5.05 -14.26 -6.49
CA GLY A 63 -5.59 -14.62 -5.17
C GLY A 63 -4.51 -14.54 -4.09
N PRO A 64 -3.37 -15.25 -4.26
CA PRO A 64 -2.25 -15.16 -3.33
C PRO A 64 -1.63 -13.76 -3.21
N MET A 65 -1.49 -13.02 -4.32
CA MET A 65 -0.94 -11.66 -4.31
C MET A 65 -1.83 -10.70 -3.52
N LEU A 66 -3.14 -10.71 -3.79
CA LEU A 66 -4.14 -9.90 -3.09
C LEU A 66 -4.21 -10.27 -1.61
N GLY A 67 -4.17 -11.57 -1.29
CA GLY A 67 -4.10 -12.04 0.09
C GLY A 67 -2.90 -11.45 0.83
N THR A 68 -1.71 -11.57 0.24
CA THR A 68 -0.45 -11.03 0.80
C THR A 68 -0.50 -9.51 0.95
N MET A 69 -1.07 -8.80 -0.02
CA MET A 69 -1.25 -7.34 0.04
C MET A 69 -2.16 -6.94 1.20
N LEU A 70 -3.30 -7.63 1.36
CA LEU A 70 -4.24 -7.38 2.45
C LEU A 70 -3.64 -7.71 3.81
N ASP A 71 -2.92 -8.82 3.94
CA ASP A 71 -2.20 -9.19 5.17
C ASP A 71 -1.18 -8.11 5.55
N SER A 72 -0.34 -7.69 4.60
CA SER A 72 0.67 -6.65 4.84
C SER A 72 0.05 -5.32 5.28
N LEU A 73 -1.08 -4.94 4.68
CA LEU A 73 -1.82 -3.74 5.07
C LEU A 73 -2.36 -3.85 6.51
N THR A 74 -2.96 -4.99 6.86
CA THR A 74 -3.49 -5.21 8.22
C THR A 74 -2.38 -5.25 9.27
N ASP A 75 -1.24 -5.87 8.98
CA ASP A 75 -0.08 -5.92 9.87
C ASP A 75 0.49 -4.52 10.12
N GLY A 76 0.56 -3.68 9.09
CA GLY A 76 0.98 -2.29 9.21
C GLY A 76 0.05 -1.47 10.11
N LEU A 77 -1.27 -1.62 9.94
CA LEU A 77 -2.27 -0.97 10.80
C LEU A 77 -2.15 -1.42 12.25
N GLN A 78 -2.00 -2.73 12.49
CA GLN A 78 -1.83 -3.29 13.82
C GLN A 78 -0.55 -2.75 14.48
N THR A 79 0.59 -2.80 13.77
CA THR A 79 1.87 -2.28 14.25
C THR A 79 1.77 -0.80 14.61
N GLY A 80 1.14 -0.01 13.74
CA GLY A 80 0.93 1.43 13.99
C GLY A 80 0.02 1.72 15.18
N ALA A 81 -1.05 0.95 15.35
CA ALA A 81 -1.97 1.08 16.48
C ALA A 81 -1.29 0.71 17.80
N GLN A 82 -0.58 -0.43 17.83
CA GLN A 82 0.17 -0.89 19.01
C GLN A 82 1.26 0.11 19.40
N GLY A 83 2.03 0.60 18.43
CA GLY A 83 3.08 1.60 18.67
C GLY A 83 2.56 2.92 19.26
N LYS A 84 1.27 3.23 19.07
CA LYS A 84 0.59 4.41 19.62
C LYS A 84 -0.26 4.11 20.86
N GLY A 85 -0.22 2.89 21.39
CA GLY A 85 -0.99 2.47 22.56
C GLY A 85 -2.50 2.42 22.34
N VAL A 86 -2.96 2.39 21.08
CA VAL A 86 -4.39 2.29 20.75
C VAL A 86 -4.87 0.88 21.07
N LYS A 87 -5.83 0.77 22.00
CA LYS A 87 -6.49 -0.51 22.33
C LYS A 87 -7.65 -0.73 21.37
N GLY A 88 -7.44 -1.56 20.36
CA GLY A 88 -8.46 -1.94 19.37
C GLY A 88 -8.27 -3.38 18.89
N THR A 89 -9.36 -4.05 18.54
CA THR A 89 -9.33 -5.37 17.89
C THR A 89 -9.70 -5.19 16.43
N PHE A 90 -8.82 -5.58 15.52
CA PHE A 90 -9.09 -5.63 14.09
C PHE A 90 -9.53 -7.04 13.72
N ILE A 91 -10.72 -7.18 13.12
CA ILE A 91 -11.22 -8.47 12.63
C ILE A 91 -11.16 -8.43 11.11
N LYS A 92 -10.28 -9.25 10.51
CA LYS A 92 -10.27 -9.48 9.06
C LYS A 92 -11.31 -10.56 8.74
N VAL A 93 -12.33 -10.19 7.96
CA VAL A 93 -13.32 -11.14 7.44
C VAL A 93 -13.00 -11.40 5.97
N VAL A 94 -12.65 -12.65 5.66
CA VAL A 94 -12.50 -13.14 4.28
C VAL A 94 -13.74 -13.97 3.97
N ARG A 95 -14.40 -13.72 2.83
CA ARG A 95 -15.50 -14.55 2.33
C ARG A 95 -14.95 -15.45 1.22
N ASP A 96 -15.35 -16.72 1.27
CA ASP A 96 -15.04 -17.73 0.23
C ASP A 96 -15.71 -17.39 -1.11
#